data_AF-A0A8B4QCZ3-F1
#
_entry.id   AF-A0A8B4QCZ3-F1
#
_cell.length_a   1.000
_cell.length_b   1.000
_cell.length_c   1.000
_cell.angle_alpha   90.00
_cell.angle_beta   90.00
_cell.angle_gamma   90.00
#
_symmetry.space_group_name_H-M   'P 1'
#
loop_
_entity.id
_entity.type
_entity.pdbx_description
1 polymer ?
#
loop_
_entity_poly.entity_id
_entity_poly.type
_entity_poly.pdbx_seq_one_letter_code
_entity_poly.pdbx_strand_id
1 'polypeptide(L)'
;MIIQCTKKVLDTLKIDAAKIVSPEGFDQLPESLYAWHANIVTINRRKVLVLMNNETRFPIVINRLFKNITLMKPSLQFLCP
;
A
#
# COMPACT_ATOMS: atom_id res chain seq x y z
N MET A 1 -10.16 -0.35 -5.22
CA MET A 1 -9.27 -0.59 -4.06
C MET A 1 -8.14 0.41 -4.13
N ILE A 2 -7.92 1.14 -3.04
CA ILE A 2 -6.82 2.10 -2.92
C ILE A 2 -5.80 1.59 -1.90
N ILE A 3 -4.52 1.87 -2.15
CA ILE A 3 -3.43 1.65 -1.21
C ILE A 3 -2.77 2.99 -0.93
N GLN A 4 -3.13 3.59 0.19
CA GLN A 4 -2.40 4.70 0.78
C GLN A 4 -1.04 4.18 1.25
N CYS A 5 0.04 4.89 0.99
CA CYS A 5 1.39 4.44 1.25
C CYS A 5 2.29 5.62 1.59
N THR A 6 3.34 5.37 2.36
CA THR A 6 4.34 6.41 2.64
C THR A 6 5.27 6.60 1.45
N LYS A 7 5.90 7.78 1.32
CA LYS A 7 6.96 8.02 0.33
C LYS A 7 8.06 6.94 0.36
N LYS A 8 8.39 6.43 1.56
CA LYS A 8 9.33 5.30 1.74
C LYS A 8 8.89 4.04 1.00
N VAL A 9 7.60 3.72 1.00
CA VAL A 9 7.03 2.60 0.25
C VAL A 9 7.13 2.87 -1.25
N LEU A 10 6.68 4.05 -1.69
CA LEU A 10 6.75 4.49 -3.09
C LEU A 10 8.17 4.35 -3.66
N ASP A 11 9.15 4.92 -2.95
CA ASP A 11 10.57 4.91 -3.34
C ASP A 11 11.14 3.48 -3.35
N THR A 12 10.81 2.66 -2.33
CA THR A 12 11.32 1.29 -2.24
C THR A 12 10.76 0.39 -3.33
N LEU A 13 9.49 0.60 -3.70
CA LEU A 13 8.80 -0.17 -4.73
C LEU A 13 8.98 0.42 -6.14
N LYS A 14 9.61 1.60 -6.26
CA LYS A 14 9.80 2.34 -7.51
C LYS A 14 8.48 2.55 -8.27
N ILE A 15 7.43 2.86 -7.52
CA ILE A 15 6.11 3.15 -8.10
C ILE A 15 6.19 4.54 -8.73
N ASP A 16 5.68 4.63 -9.95
CA ASP A 16 5.58 5.89 -10.67
C ASP A 16 4.58 6.83 -10.00
N ALA A 17 5.04 8.04 -9.66
CA ALA A 17 4.23 9.07 -9.02
C ALA A 17 3.00 9.47 -9.87
N ALA A 18 3.06 9.31 -11.20
CA ALA A 18 1.92 9.56 -12.08
C ALA A 18 0.75 8.59 -11.86
N LYS A 19 0.95 7.49 -11.11
CA LYS A 19 -0.10 6.52 -10.75
C LYS A 19 -0.73 6.80 -9.39
N ILE A 20 -0.32 7.89 -8.75
CA ILE A 20 -0.87 8.32 -7.48
C ILE A 20 -2.21 9.02 -7.75
N VAL A 21 -3.25 8.62 -7.04
CA VAL A 21 -4.59 9.22 -7.14
C VAL A 21 -5.06 9.72 -5.77
N SER A 22 -6.05 10.61 -5.74
CA SER A 22 -6.69 11.12 -4.53
C SER A 22 -7.42 9.99 -3.76
N PRO A 23 -7.51 10.03 -2.40
CA PRO A 23 -8.23 9.01 -1.63
C PRO A 23 -9.75 9.23 -1.64
N GLU A 24 -10.21 10.31 -2.27
CA GLU A 24 -11.59 10.76 -2.23
C GLU A 24 -12.56 9.62 -2.57
N GLY A 25 -13.55 9.42 -1.69
CA GLY A 25 -14.59 8.40 -1.86
C GLY A 25 -14.32 7.06 -1.18
N PHE A 26 -13.23 6.92 -0.40
CA PHE A 26 -12.90 5.68 0.31
C PHE A 26 -12.99 5.78 1.85
N ASP A 27 -13.64 6.83 2.37
CA ASP A 27 -13.69 7.12 3.81
C ASP A 27 -14.95 6.61 4.51
N GLN A 28 -15.94 6.10 3.77
CA GLN A 28 -17.22 5.62 4.30
C GLN A 28 -17.46 4.17 3.91
N LEU A 29 -18.26 3.45 4.71
CA LEU A 29 -18.71 2.10 4.34
C LEU A 29 -19.73 2.19 3.19
N PRO A 30 -19.69 1.26 2.21
CA PRO A 30 -18.80 0.10 2.14
C PRO A 30 -17.40 0.38 1.54
N GLU A 31 -17.17 1.55 0.97
CA GLU A 31 -15.95 1.88 0.22
C GLU A 31 -14.68 1.78 1.07
N SER A 32 -14.75 2.07 2.38
CA SER A 32 -13.65 1.96 3.33
C SER A 32 -13.08 0.55 3.46
N LEU A 33 -13.85 -0.49 3.13
CA LEU A 33 -13.37 -1.87 3.05
C LEU A 33 -12.34 -2.06 1.93
N TYR A 34 -12.39 -1.22 0.90
CA TYR A 34 -11.44 -1.22 -0.20
C TYR A 34 -10.26 -0.27 0.02
N ALA A 35 -10.18 0.39 1.18
CA ALA A 35 -9.10 1.29 1.55
C ALA A 35 -8.05 0.58 2.42
N TRP A 36 -6.78 0.72 2.02
CA TRP A 36 -5.65 0.06 2.68
C TRP A 36 -4.52 1.04 2.89
N HIS A 37 -3.73 0.80 3.95
CA HIS A 37 -2.48 1.50 4.23
C HIS A 37 -1.29 0.56 4.10
N ALA A 38 -0.27 0.98 3.35
CA ALA A 38 0.99 0.31 3.16
C ALA A 38 2.10 1.01 3.93
N ASN A 39 2.92 0.23 4.63
CA ASN A 39 4.14 0.73 5.26
C ASN A 39 5.28 -0.30 5.14
N ILE A 40 6.52 0.19 5.14
CA ILE A 40 7.71 -0.66 5.22
C ILE A 40 8.32 -0.52 6.61
N VAL A 41 8.19 -1.60 7.39
CA VAL A 41 8.83 -1.75 8.69
C VAL A 41 10.10 -2.59 8.57
N THR A 42 10.96 -2.51 9.57
CA THR A 42 12.16 -3.34 9.64
C THR A 42 12.00 -4.33 10.78
N ILE A 43 11.94 -5.62 10.44
CA ILE A 43 11.84 -6.72 11.40
C ILE A 43 13.06 -7.61 11.19
N ASN A 44 13.80 -7.91 12.26
CA ASN A 44 15.01 -8.74 12.19
C ASN A 44 16.00 -8.27 11.10
N ARG A 45 16.20 -6.95 11.00
CA ARG A 45 17.06 -6.29 9.99
C ARG A 45 16.62 -6.49 8.53
N ARG A 46 15.38 -6.94 8.28
CA ARG A 46 14.80 -7.10 6.94
C ARG A 46 13.65 -6.13 6.73
N LYS A 47 13.57 -5.56 5.53
CA LYS A 47 12.43 -4.72 5.13
C LYS A 47 11.22 -5.62 4.88
N VAL A 48 10.12 -5.31 5.55
CA VAL A 48 8.84 -6.02 5.46
C VAL A 48 7.79 -5.02 5.04
N LEU A 49 7.03 -5.34 3.99
CA LEU A 49 5.86 -4.55 3.61
C LEU A 49 4.66 -5.06 4.40
N VAL A 50 3.98 -4.14 5.05
CA VAL A 50 2.73 -4.38 5.75
C VAL A 50 1.65 -3.61 5.02
N LEU A 51 0.57 -4.31 4.67
CA LEU A 51 -0.67 -3.75 4.17
C LEU A 51 -1.71 -3.95 5.26
N MET A 52 -2.38 -2.89 5.67
CA MET A 52 -3.41 -2.95 6.70
C MET A 52 -4.69 -2.37 6.13
N ASN A 53 -5.79 -3.11 6.22
CA ASN A 53 -7.09 -2.58 5.85
C ASN A 53 -7.49 -1.47 6.83
N ASN A 54 -7.99 -0.34 6.31
CA ASN A 54 -8.31 0.82 7.14
C ASN A 54 -9.49 0.55 8.07
N GLU A 55 -10.50 -0.18 7.59
CA GLU A 55 -11.73 -0.49 8.32
C GLU A 55 -11.51 -1.66 9.30
N THR A 56 -11.21 -2.84 8.78
CA THR A 56 -11.15 -4.09 9.56
C THR A 56 -9.88 -4.26 10.37
N ARG A 57 -8.85 -3.43 10.12
CA ARG A 57 -7.50 -3.56 10.69
C ARG A 57 -6.81 -4.89 10.36
N PHE A 58 -7.34 -5.66 9.41
CA PHE A 58 -6.75 -6.93 8.98
C PHE A 58 -5.39 -6.69 8.30
N PRO A 59 -4.29 -7.29 8.80
CA PRO A 59 -2.96 -7.09 8.25
C PRO A 59 -2.58 -8.19 7.24
N ILE A 60 -1.88 -7.79 6.18
CA ILE A 60 -1.17 -8.66 5.25
C ILE A 60 0.32 -8.30 5.31
N VAL A 61 1.17 -9.28 5.59
CA VAL A 61 2.60 -9.08 5.85
C VAL A 61 3.45 -9.82 4.82
N ILE A 62 4.32 -9.08 4.12
CA ILE A 62 5.19 -9.61 3.07
C ILE A 62 6.66 -9.45 3.49
N ASN A 63 7.27 -10.58 3.90
CA ASN A 63 8.61 -10.63 4.52
C ASN A 63 9.80 -10.67 3.53
N ARG A 64 9.53 -10.59 2.22
CA ARG A 64 10.58 -10.54 1.17
C ARG A 64 10.10 -9.69 0.01
N LEU A 65 10.48 -8.41 0.02
CA LEU A 65 10.21 -7.50 -1.09
C LEU A 65 11.13 -7.85 -2.26
N PHE A 66 10.59 -8.54 -3.27
CA PHE A 66 11.30 -8.76 -4.52
C PHE A 66 11.50 -7.40 -5.22
N LYS A 67 12.71 -7.16 -5.75
CA LYS A 67 13.07 -5.88 -6.41
C LYS A 67 12.17 -5.53 -7.60
N ASN A 68 11.44 -6.50 -8.13
CA ASN A 68 10.46 -6.36 -9.21
C ASN A 68 9.12 -6.93 -8.73
N ILE A 69 8.29 -6.14 -8.04
CA ILE A 69 6.90 -6.53 -7.78
C ILE A 69 6.11 -6.29 -9.08
N THR A 70 6.19 -7.25 -10.00
CA THR A 70 5.31 -7.32 -11.17
C THR A 70 3.89 -7.76 -10.78
N LEU A 71 3.70 -8.24 -9.54
CA LEU A 71 2.43 -8.76 -9.00
C LEU A 71 1.36 -7.69 -8.67
N MET A 72 1.66 -6.40 -8.87
CA MET A 72 0.69 -5.31 -8.68
C MET A 72 0.53 -4.49 -9.97
N LYS A 73 -0.17 -5.03 -10.97
CA LYS A 73 -0.72 -4.26 -12.09
C LYS A 73 -2.05 -4.89 -12.53
N PRO A 74 -3.11 -4.13 -12.92
CA PRO A 74 -3.24 -2.67 -13.04
C PRO A 74 -4.51 -2.05 -12.41
N SER A 75 -5.03 -2.56 -11.28
CA SER A 75 -6.20 -1.94 -10.61
C SER A 75 -5.92 -1.34 -9.23
N LEU A 76 -4.66 -1.33 -8.78
CA LEU A 76 -4.28 -0.76 -7.49
C LEU A 76 -3.82 0.69 -7.68
N GLN A 77 -4.66 1.58 -7.17
CA GLN A 77 -4.45 3.01 -7.06
C GLN A 77 -3.63 3.29 -5.79
N PHE A 78 -2.44 3.86 -5.94
CA PHE A 78 -1.59 4.21 -4.80
C PHE A 78 -1.87 5.65 -4.36
N LEU A 79 -1.78 5.94 -3.07
CA LEU A 79 -1.85 7.30 -2.55
C LEU A 79 -0.63 7.58 -1.67
N CYS A 80 -0.09 8.81 -1.69
CA CYS A 80 0.84 9.30 -0.67
C CYS A 80 0.21 10.53 0.01
N PRO A 81 0.16 10.59 1.36
CA PRO A 81 -0.10 11.84 2.06
C PRO A 81 1.05 12.85 1.88
#